data_AF-A0A925CCW4-F1
#
_entry.id   AF-A0A925CCW4-F1
#
_cell.length_a   1.000
_cell.length_b   1.000
_cell.length_c   1.000
_cell.angle_alpha   90.00
_cell.angle_beta   90.00
_cell.angle_gamma   90.00
#
_symmetry.space_group_name_H-M   'P 1'
#
loop_
_entity.id
_entity.type
_entity.pdbx_description
1 polymer ?
#
loop_
_entity_poly.entity_id
_entity_poly.type
_entity_poly.pdbx_seq_one_letter_code
_entity_poly.pdbx_strand_id
1 'polypeptide(L)'
;MTRRSPRSLLPWWVLAAALAMAACEERKPAPSTPQQAPAPEAATVPAAANGQATPTKSAAASSPATEVGPGDPAATYTVRGVVAEMPDQVKPGADFRIKHEAIDTFANAEGKVVGMGAMVMPFPLGPGVRLDGLALGDIVEVTFSVWWTPSIKWHVTSMKKLPAETELVFRAAQPPQPEPNKPPADGPEPVTPPK
;
A
#
# COMPACT_ATOMS: atom_id res chain seq x y z
N MET A 1 47.48 -18.83 -45.34
CA MET A 1 47.55 -17.35 -45.35
C MET A 1 46.38 -16.88 -44.47
N THR A 2 46.46 -16.22 -43.32
CA THR A 2 47.51 -15.45 -42.64
C THR A 2 47.15 -15.36 -41.15
N ARG A 3 47.98 -15.99 -40.30
CA ARG A 3 48.52 -15.56 -38.98
C ARG A 3 47.71 -14.68 -38.00
N ARG A 4 47.78 -15.13 -36.72
CA ARG A 4 48.00 -14.37 -35.44
C ARG A 4 46.86 -13.45 -34.99
N SER A 5 46.49 -13.33 -33.71
CA SER A 5 46.85 -13.94 -32.42
C SER A 5 45.83 -13.38 -31.39
N PRO A 6 45.67 -14.04 -30.22
CA PRO A 6 44.76 -13.62 -29.15
C PRO A 6 45.35 -12.46 -28.32
N ARG A 7 44.51 -11.54 -27.85
CA ARG A 7 44.88 -10.56 -26.83
C ARG A 7 44.28 -10.98 -25.49
N SER A 8 45.11 -11.68 -24.72
CA SER A 8 45.02 -11.74 -23.26
C SER A 8 45.71 -10.49 -22.69
N LEU A 9 45.18 -9.91 -21.62
CA LEU A 9 45.91 -9.23 -20.53
C LEU A 9 44.89 -8.64 -19.52
N LEU A 10 44.52 -9.52 -18.57
CA LEU A 10 44.51 -9.37 -17.11
C LEU A 10 43.98 -8.09 -16.41
N PRO A 11 43.36 -8.28 -15.23
CA PRO A 11 42.70 -7.26 -14.44
C PRO A 11 43.71 -6.36 -13.73
N TRP A 12 43.39 -5.08 -13.73
CA TRP A 12 44.12 -4.06 -12.99
C TRP A 12 43.51 -4.00 -11.58
N TRP A 13 44.37 -4.05 -10.55
CA TRP A 13 44.09 -3.79 -9.13
C TRP A 13 43.64 -4.98 -8.26
N VAL A 14 44.63 -5.81 -7.93
CA VAL A 14 44.75 -6.50 -6.65
C VAL A 14 45.36 -5.54 -5.61
N LEU A 15 44.95 -5.70 -4.35
CA LEU A 15 45.61 -5.30 -3.10
C LEU A 15 45.32 -3.91 -2.50
N ALA A 16 44.44 -3.90 -1.48
CA ALA A 16 44.76 -3.27 -0.20
C ALA A 16 44.12 -4.10 0.93
N ALA A 17 44.96 -4.86 1.62
CA ALA A 17 44.62 -5.64 2.80
C ALA A 17 44.94 -4.85 4.07
N ALA A 18 44.07 -5.07 5.06
CA ALA A 18 44.34 -5.09 6.49
C ALA A 18 44.67 -3.80 7.27
N LEU A 19 43.96 -3.73 8.42
CA LEU A 19 44.44 -3.34 9.75
C LEU A 19 44.03 -1.94 10.28
N ALA A 20 42.94 -1.92 11.07
CA ALA A 20 42.86 -1.14 12.32
C ALA A 20 41.68 -1.62 13.19
N MET A 21 41.98 -2.55 14.10
CA MET A 21 41.22 -2.78 15.34
C MET A 21 41.74 -1.77 16.37
N ALA A 22 40.89 -0.87 16.87
CA ALA A 22 41.08 -0.18 18.17
C ALA A 22 39.82 0.61 18.59
N ALA A 23 39.10 0.03 19.56
CA ALA A 23 38.53 0.65 20.75
C ALA A 23 37.90 2.07 20.70
N CYS A 24 36.57 2.10 20.81
CA CYS A 24 35.74 3.02 21.60
C CYS A 24 34.27 2.66 21.28
N GLU A 25 33.29 2.54 22.15
CA GLU A 25 33.18 2.51 23.61
C GLU A 25 31.74 2.03 23.85
N GLU A 26 31.57 1.16 24.84
CA GLU A 26 30.31 0.53 25.23
C GLU A 26 29.35 1.55 25.85
N ARG A 27 28.46 2.15 25.04
CA ARG A 27 27.35 2.95 25.56
C ARG A 27 26.17 2.06 25.95
N LYS A 28 26.17 1.70 27.23
CA LYS A 28 25.01 1.34 28.05
C LYS A 28 23.84 2.30 27.78
N PRO A 29 22.69 1.87 27.22
CA PRO A 29 21.45 2.61 27.41
C PRO A 29 20.92 2.27 28.81
N ALA A 30 20.79 3.29 29.66
CA ALA A 30 20.08 3.19 30.92
C ALA A 30 18.62 2.76 30.67
N PRO A 31 18.01 1.96 31.56
CA PRO A 31 16.58 1.71 31.52
C PRO A 31 15.84 2.98 31.96
N SER A 32 15.27 3.71 31.00
CA SER A 32 14.29 4.75 31.31
C SER A 32 12.97 4.08 31.67
N THR A 33 12.75 3.96 32.97
CA THR A 33 11.48 3.70 33.64
C THR A 33 10.39 4.69 33.19
N PRO A 34 9.24 4.26 32.67
CA PRO A 34 7.98 4.95 32.92
C PRO A 34 7.40 4.42 34.23
N GLN A 35 7.50 5.26 35.25
CA GLN A 35 6.79 5.12 36.51
C GLN A 35 5.32 5.39 36.25
N GLN A 36 4.54 4.35 35.96
CA GLN A 36 3.08 4.44 35.94
C GLN A 36 2.55 3.90 37.28
N ALA A 37 2.29 4.83 38.20
CA ALA A 37 1.54 4.53 39.41
C ALA A 37 0.08 4.16 39.05
N PRO A 38 -0.51 3.17 39.73
CA PRO A 38 -1.93 2.87 39.62
C PRO A 38 -2.74 3.75 40.57
N ALA A 39 -3.89 4.24 40.12
CA ALA A 39 -4.98 4.61 41.01
C ALA A 39 -6.33 4.28 40.36
N PRO A 40 -7.24 3.63 41.10
CA PRO A 40 -8.54 3.18 40.63
C PRO A 40 -9.59 4.28 40.84
N GLU A 41 -10.52 4.46 39.92
CA GLU A 41 -11.85 4.91 40.32
C GLU A 41 -12.91 4.44 39.34
N ALA A 42 -13.89 3.76 39.93
CA ALA A 42 -15.06 3.21 39.29
C ALA A 42 -15.97 4.34 38.80
N ALA A 43 -16.41 4.25 37.55
CA ALA A 43 -17.63 4.89 37.11
C ALA A 43 -18.48 3.86 36.36
N THR A 44 -19.36 3.21 37.11
CA THR A 44 -20.55 2.56 36.60
C THR A 44 -21.39 3.56 35.81
N VAL A 45 -21.72 3.23 34.57
CA VAL A 45 -22.92 3.73 33.89
C VAL A 45 -23.59 2.59 33.11
N PRO A 46 -24.94 2.54 33.06
CA PRO A 46 -25.70 1.34 32.81
C PRO A 46 -25.94 1.02 31.34
N ALA A 47 -26.29 -0.25 31.14
CA ALA A 47 -26.83 -0.84 29.93
C ALA A 47 -27.99 -0.02 29.32
N ALA A 48 -27.90 0.21 28.01
CA ALA A 48 -29.05 0.48 27.16
C ALA A 48 -28.92 -0.37 25.89
N ALA A 49 -29.85 -1.31 25.77
CA ALA A 49 -30.10 -2.09 24.58
C ALA A 49 -30.68 -1.18 23.47
N ASN A 50 -30.18 -1.33 22.24
CA ASN A 50 -30.99 -1.62 21.05
C ASN A 50 -30.18 -1.46 19.77
N GLY A 51 -30.47 -2.33 18.79
CA GLY A 51 -30.27 -2.02 17.38
C GLY A 51 -29.24 -2.88 16.69
N GLN A 52 -29.64 -4.09 16.29
CA GLN A 52 -29.08 -4.75 15.12
C GLN A 52 -29.19 -3.79 13.93
N ALA A 53 -28.05 -3.29 13.44
CA ALA A 53 -27.95 -2.69 12.12
C ALA A 53 -27.23 -3.69 11.21
N THR A 54 -27.93 -4.06 10.15
CA THR A 54 -27.52 -4.94 9.06
C THR A 54 -26.26 -4.40 8.34
N PRO A 55 -25.38 -5.26 7.80
CA PRO A 55 -24.28 -4.83 6.94
C PRO A 55 -24.83 -4.42 5.57
N THR A 56 -25.21 -3.15 5.45
CA THR A 56 -25.55 -2.56 4.15
C THR A 56 -24.31 -1.93 3.56
N LYS A 57 -23.73 -2.64 2.57
CA LYS A 57 -23.12 -2.11 1.34
C LYS A 57 -22.39 -0.77 1.50
N SER A 58 -21.06 -0.83 1.60
CA SER A 58 -20.15 0.31 1.40
C SER A 58 -20.51 1.08 0.13
N ALA A 59 -21.32 2.11 0.29
CA ALA A 59 -21.40 3.21 -0.65
C ALA A 59 -20.33 4.22 -0.21
N ALA A 60 -19.27 4.28 -1.00
CA ALA A 60 -18.25 5.32 -0.93
C ALA A 60 -18.93 6.70 -1.00
N ALA A 61 -19.00 7.39 0.13
CA ALA A 61 -19.18 8.83 0.15
C ALA A 61 -17.80 9.46 -0.02
N SER A 62 -17.35 9.54 -1.27
CA SER A 62 -16.16 10.30 -1.66
C SER A 62 -16.46 11.78 -1.49
N SER A 63 -16.02 12.38 -0.39
CA SER A 63 -15.87 13.83 -0.31
C SER A 63 -14.89 14.29 -1.40
N PRO A 64 -15.17 15.38 -2.15
CA PRO A 64 -14.23 15.88 -3.14
C PRO A 64 -13.07 16.57 -2.42
N ALA A 65 -12.03 15.82 -2.11
CA ALA A 65 -10.71 16.40 -1.87
C ALA A 65 -10.24 16.96 -3.21
N THR A 66 -10.08 18.28 -3.28
CA THR A 66 -9.55 19.02 -4.44
C THR A 66 -8.28 18.34 -4.96
N GLU A 67 -8.41 17.58 -6.03
CA GLU A 67 -7.36 16.71 -6.52
C GLU A 67 -6.40 17.50 -7.41
N VAL A 68 -5.15 17.64 -6.95
CA VAL A 68 -4.10 18.33 -7.70
C VAL A 68 -3.38 17.28 -8.57
N GLY A 69 -4.06 16.87 -9.64
CA GLY A 69 -3.52 16.09 -10.76
C GLY A 69 -3.70 16.84 -12.09
N PRO A 70 -3.09 16.39 -13.20
CA PRO A 70 -3.24 17.00 -14.53
C PRO A 70 -4.62 16.81 -15.18
N GLY A 71 -5.67 16.57 -14.38
CA GLY A 71 -7.03 16.22 -14.78
C GLY A 71 -7.66 15.27 -13.75
N ASP A 72 -8.90 14.86 -14.00
CA ASP A 72 -9.60 13.88 -13.17
C ASP A 72 -8.83 12.55 -13.09
N PRO A 73 -8.85 11.88 -11.93
CA PRO A 73 -8.18 10.60 -11.77
C PRO A 73 -8.93 9.56 -12.59
N ALA A 74 -8.20 8.63 -13.18
CA ALA A 74 -8.84 7.50 -13.85
C ALA A 74 -9.49 6.53 -12.85
N ALA A 75 -8.87 6.38 -11.67
CA ALA A 75 -9.44 5.62 -10.57
C ALA A 75 -8.84 6.08 -9.23
N THR A 76 -9.63 5.94 -8.16
CA THR A 76 -9.20 6.20 -6.78
C THR A 76 -9.45 4.96 -5.95
N TYR A 77 -8.45 4.57 -5.16
CA TYR A 77 -8.49 3.37 -4.33
C TYR A 77 -8.15 3.72 -2.89
N THR A 78 -8.90 3.16 -1.96
CA THR A 78 -8.56 3.17 -0.54
C THR A 78 -8.05 1.79 -0.17
N VAL A 79 -6.85 1.75 0.40
CA VAL A 79 -6.17 0.52 0.80
C VAL A 79 -5.53 0.69 2.17
N ARG A 80 -5.54 -0.35 2.98
CA ARG A 80 -4.80 -0.36 4.24
C ARG A 80 -3.46 -1.05 4.04
N GLY A 81 -2.47 -0.63 4.82
CA GLY A 81 -1.15 -1.20 4.76
C GLY A 81 -0.31 -0.84 5.97
N VAL A 82 0.90 -1.40 6.00
CA VAL A 82 1.90 -1.08 7.01
C VAL A 82 3.05 -0.31 6.38
N VAL A 83 3.50 0.76 7.03
CA VAL A 83 4.63 1.57 6.59
C VAL A 83 5.89 0.70 6.60
N ALA A 84 6.42 0.43 5.41
CA ALA A 84 7.60 -0.42 5.23
C ALA A 84 8.89 0.41 5.15
N GLU A 85 8.82 1.61 4.57
CA GLU A 85 9.95 2.53 4.41
C GLU A 85 9.46 3.98 4.48
N MET A 86 10.18 4.82 5.23
CA MET A 86 9.93 6.26 5.28
C MET A 86 10.89 7.00 4.36
N PRO A 87 10.45 8.11 3.72
CA PRO A 87 11.36 8.95 2.97
C PRO A 87 12.37 9.57 3.93
N ASP A 88 13.65 9.31 3.68
CA ASP A 88 14.76 9.83 4.45
C ASP A 88 15.19 11.19 3.88
N GLN A 89 15.18 12.24 4.71
CA GLN A 89 15.66 13.57 4.30
C GLN A 89 17.16 13.58 4.00
N VAL A 90 17.92 12.66 4.60
CA VAL A 90 19.36 12.51 4.38
C VAL A 90 19.64 11.83 3.05
N LYS A 91 18.70 11.02 2.53
CA LYS A 91 18.83 10.31 1.25
C LYS A 91 17.74 10.77 0.27
N PRO A 92 17.99 11.89 -0.46
CA PRO A 92 17.07 12.36 -1.48
C PRO A 92 16.92 11.27 -2.57
N GLY A 93 15.81 10.55 -2.54
CA GLY A 93 15.56 9.37 -3.37
C GLY A 93 14.95 8.18 -2.61
N ALA A 94 14.91 8.22 -1.28
CA ALA A 94 14.11 7.27 -0.50
C ALA A 94 12.62 7.59 -0.71
N ASP A 95 11.92 6.70 -1.40
CA ASP A 95 10.47 6.79 -1.57
C ASP A 95 9.74 6.35 -0.30
N PHE A 96 8.56 6.92 -0.06
CA PHE A 96 7.64 6.38 0.94
C PHE A 96 7.07 5.05 0.42
N ARG A 97 7.27 3.96 1.17
CA ARG A 97 6.83 2.62 0.76
C ARG A 97 5.94 1.99 1.80
N ILE A 98 4.85 1.41 1.33
CA ILE A 98 3.86 0.75 2.17
C ILE A 98 3.69 -0.67 1.66
N LYS A 99 3.65 -1.62 2.59
CA LYS A 99 3.16 -2.96 2.31
C LYS A 99 1.63 -2.94 2.41
N HIS A 100 0.96 -2.83 1.27
CA HIS A 100 -0.50 -2.73 1.24
C HIS A 100 -1.16 -4.11 1.22
N GLU A 101 -2.44 -4.17 1.59
CA GLU A 101 -3.29 -5.36 1.47
C GLU A 101 -3.70 -5.64 0.01
N ALA A 102 -4.31 -6.79 -0.25
CA ALA A 102 -4.78 -7.11 -1.60
C ALA A 102 -5.90 -6.16 -2.03
N ILE A 103 -5.78 -5.60 -3.24
CA ILE A 103 -6.77 -4.73 -3.87
C ILE A 103 -7.44 -5.53 -4.98
N ASP A 104 -8.53 -6.24 -4.69
CA ASP A 104 -9.20 -7.10 -5.69
C ASP A 104 -9.84 -6.30 -6.84
N THR A 105 -10.20 -5.04 -6.57
CA THR A 105 -10.88 -4.14 -7.51
C THR A 105 -9.92 -3.32 -8.36
N PHE A 106 -8.60 -3.55 -8.24
CA PHE A 106 -7.62 -2.80 -9.01
C PHE A 106 -7.81 -3.04 -10.51
N ALA A 107 -8.00 -1.96 -11.26
CA ALA A 107 -8.17 -1.98 -12.70
C ALA A 107 -6.87 -1.53 -13.39
N ASN A 108 -6.66 -2.02 -14.60
CA ASN A 108 -5.56 -1.57 -15.45
C ASN A 108 -5.98 -0.36 -16.32
N ALA A 109 -5.08 0.08 -17.22
CA ALA A 109 -5.33 1.21 -18.11
C ALA A 109 -6.52 1.00 -19.06
N GLU A 110 -6.87 -0.25 -19.37
CA GLU A 110 -8.04 -0.62 -20.17
C GLU A 110 -9.34 -0.69 -19.34
N GLY A 111 -9.28 -0.39 -18.04
CA GLY A 111 -10.42 -0.50 -17.12
C GLY A 111 -10.76 -1.94 -16.73
N LYS A 112 -9.96 -2.93 -17.15
CA LYS A 112 -10.14 -4.33 -16.76
C LYS A 112 -9.65 -4.54 -15.34
N VAL A 113 -10.51 -5.09 -14.49
CA VAL A 113 -10.13 -5.49 -13.12
C VAL A 113 -9.16 -6.68 -13.20
N VAL A 114 -7.94 -6.45 -12.74
CA VAL A 114 -6.86 -7.45 -12.66
C VAL A 114 -6.55 -7.83 -11.21
N GLY A 115 -6.91 -6.95 -10.28
CA GLY A 115 -6.53 -7.06 -8.88
C GLY A 115 -5.04 -6.79 -8.65
N MET A 116 -4.67 -6.46 -7.42
CA MET A 116 -3.28 -6.28 -7.01
C MET A 116 -3.06 -7.00 -5.68
N GLY A 117 -2.15 -7.98 -5.66
CA GLY A 117 -1.84 -8.71 -4.44
C GLY A 117 -1.17 -7.82 -3.40
N ALA A 118 -1.12 -8.30 -2.16
CA ALA A 118 -0.38 -7.61 -1.12
C ALA A 118 1.11 -7.54 -1.45
N MET A 119 1.64 -6.33 -1.62
CA MET A 119 3.05 -6.10 -1.94
C MET A 119 3.57 -4.79 -1.35
N VAL A 120 4.90 -4.64 -1.32
CA VAL A 120 5.56 -3.39 -0.96
C VAL A 120 5.73 -2.57 -2.23
N MET A 121 5.08 -1.41 -2.30
CA MET A 121 5.21 -0.51 -3.45
C MET A 121 5.52 0.92 -2.99
N PRO A 122 6.24 1.71 -3.82
CA PRO A 122 6.42 3.13 -3.57
C PRO A 122 5.09 3.87 -3.81
N PHE A 123 4.76 4.73 -2.86
CA PHE A 123 3.58 5.59 -2.88
C PHE A 123 4.05 7.04 -2.85
N PRO A 124 4.23 7.68 -4.02
CA PRO A 124 4.53 9.10 -4.09
C PRO A 124 3.47 9.91 -3.35
N LEU A 125 3.89 10.88 -2.53
CA LEU A 125 2.96 11.71 -1.79
C LEU A 125 2.42 12.81 -2.70
N GLY A 126 1.10 12.98 -2.70
CA GLY A 126 0.45 14.10 -3.35
C GLY A 126 0.65 15.42 -2.59
N PRO A 127 0.35 16.56 -3.21
CA PRO A 127 0.44 17.86 -2.56
C PRO A 127 -0.40 17.92 -1.29
N GLY A 128 0.20 18.39 -0.20
CA GLY A 128 -0.49 18.57 1.08
C GLY A 128 -0.60 17.31 1.95
N VAL A 129 -0.21 16.14 1.46
CA VAL A 129 -0.13 14.93 2.29
C VAL A 129 1.10 15.01 3.18
N ARG A 130 0.91 14.86 4.48
CA ARG A 130 1.98 14.90 5.49
C ARG A 130 2.17 13.53 6.13
N LEU A 131 3.42 13.25 6.52
CA LEU A 131 3.80 12.03 7.24
C LEU A 131 4.02 12.26 8.74
N ASP A 132 3.58 13.41 9.26
CA ASP A 132 3.79 13.78 10.66
C ASP A 132 3.15 12.73 11.60
N GLY A 133 3.94 12.22 12.55
CA GLY A 133 3.48 11.23 13.53
C GLY A 133 3.35 9.79 13.00
N LEU A 134 3.80 9.53 11.77
CA LEU A 134 3.97 8.19 11.24
C LEU A 134 5.38 7.67 11.49
N ALA A 135 5.48 6.39 11.79
CA ALA A 135 6.71 5.65 11.97
C ALA A 135 6.70 4.36 11.14
N LEU A 136 7.88 3.78 10.96
CA LEU A 136 8.02 2.43 10.40
C LEU A 136 7.19 1.44 11.23
N GLY A 137 6.42 0.59 10.55
CA GLY A 137 5.54 -0.39 11.19
C GLY A 137 4.15 0.14 11.57
N ASP A 138 3.86 1.43 11.40
CA ASP A 138 2.50 1.94 11.62
C ASP A 138 1.53 1.40 10.57
N ILE A 139 0.31 1.08 11.01
CA ILE A 139 -0.79 0.73 10.13
C ILE A 139 -1.47 2.01 9.67
N VAL A 140 -1.63 2.14 8.35
CA VAL A 140 -2.21 3.31 7.72
C VAL A 140 -3.28 2.90 6.71
N GLU A 141 -4.34 3.69 6.64
CA GLU A 141 -5.29 3.71 5.54
C GLU A 141 -4.86 4.81 4.57
N VAL A 142 -4.77 4.45 3.29
CA VAL A 142 -4.20 5.29 2.25
C VAL A 142 -5.19 5.36 1.11
N THR A 143 -5.59 6.57 0.75
CA THR A 143 -6.31 6.82 -0.49
C THR A 143 -5.32 7.32 -1.52
N PHE A 144 -5.22 6.62 -2.64
CA PHE A 144 -4.38 7.01 -3.75
C PHE A 144 -5.19 7.05 -5.04
N SER A 145 -4.84 8.02 -5.88
CA SER A 145 -5.44 8.21 -7.18
C SER A 145 -4.46 7.78 -8.26
N VAL A 146 -4.99 7.23 -9.36
CA VAL A 146 -4.23 6.69 -10.48
C VAL A 146 -4.66 7.39 -11.77
N TRP A 147 -3.67 7.82 -12.55
CA TRP A 147 -3.82 8.37 -13.89
C TRP A 147 -3.08 7.47 -14.88
N TRP A 148 -3.76 6.97 -15.90
CA TRP A 148 -3.15 6.09 -16.92
C TRP A 148 -2.50 6.87 -18.07
N THR A 149 -3.07 8.03 -18.41
CA THR A 149 -2.70 8.85 -19.57
C THR A 149 -2.17 10.21 -19.11
N PRO A 150 -1.14 10.79 -19.74
CA PRO A 150 -0.31 10.25 -20.83
C PRO A 150 0.76 9.25 -20.37
N SER A 151 0.89 9.04 -19.06
CA SER A 151 1.81 8.07 -18.47
C SER A 151 1.23 7.63 -17.15
N ILE A 152 1.50 6.38 -16.77
CA ILE A 152 1.03 5.82 -15.51
C ILE A 152 1.64 6.63 -14.36
N LYS A 153 0.77 7.32 -13.62
CA LYS A 153 1.12 8.07 -12.41
C LYS A 153 0.14 7.71 -11.32
N TRP A 154 0.64 7.59 -10.11
CA TRP A 154 -0.20 7.49 -8.93
C TRP A 154 0.43 8.29 -7.80
N HIS A 155 -0.41 8.85 -6.95
CA HIS A 155 0.04 9.47 -5.73
C HIS A 155 -1.03 9.35 -4.65
N VAL A 156 -0.57 9.40 -3.40
CA VAL A 156 -1.45 9.42 -2.24
C VAL A 156 -2.11 10.78 -2.16
N THR A 157 -3.44 10.81 -2.07
CA THR A 157 -4.24 12.03 -1.90
C THR A 157 -4.70 12.21 -0.46
N SER A 158 -4.84 11.11 0.29
CA SER A 158 -5.19 11.14 1.71
C SER A 158 -4.56 9.97 2.45
N MET A 159 -4.21 10.20 3.70
CA MET A 159 -3.62 9.19 4.57
C MET A 159 -4.12 9.35 5.99
N LYS A 160 -4.41 8.24 6.64
CA LYS A 160 -4.88 8.20 8.02
C LYS A 160 -4.19 7.07 8.76
N LYS A 161 -3.63 7.37 9.93
CA LYS A 161 -3.12 6.36 10.86
C LYS A 161 -4.28 5.56 11.44
N LEU A 162 -4.16 4.23 11.41
CA LEU A 162 -5.10 3.30 12.04
C LEU A 162 -4.54 2.78 13.37
N PRO A 163 -5.39 2.23 14.26
CA PRO A 163 -4.93 1.53 15.46
C PRO A 163 -3.99 0.38 15.12
N ALA A 164 -2.96 0.17 15.94
CA ALA A 164 -1.96 -0.89 15.72
C ALA A 164 -2.54 -2.31 15.84
N GLU A 165 -3.71 -2.46 16.46
CA GLU A 165 -4.46 -3.72 16.59
C GLU A 165 -5.29 -4.06 15.34
N THR A 166 -5.26 -3.20 14.31
CA THR A 166 -5.98 -3.45 13.05
C THR A 166 -5.42 -4.70 12.37
N GLU A 167 -6.28 -5.68 12.13
CA GLU A 167 -5.89 -6.88 11.39
C GLU A 167 -5.73 -6.57 9.90
N LEU A 168 -4.55 -6.88 9.35
CA LEU A 168 -4.23 -6.71 7.93
C LEU A 168 -4.17 -8.08 7.23
N VAL A 169 -4.81 -8.17 6.07
CA VAL A 169 -4.84 -9.41 5.29
C VAL A 169 -3.88 -9.32 4.10
N PHE A 170 -2.70 -9.93 4.26
CA PHE A 170 -1.71 -10.02 3.18
C PHE A 170 -1.91 -11.27 2.35
N ARG A 171 -2.73 -11.18 1.30
CA ARG A 171 -3.01 -12.29 0.37
C ARG A 171 -2.73 -11.92 -1.07
N ALA A 172 -2.76 -12.93 -1.95
CA ALA A 172 -2.85 -12.68 -3.39
C ALA A 172 -4.19 -12.01 -3.75
N ALA A 173 -4.20 -11.23 -4.82
CA ALA A 173 -5.44 -10.68 -5.35
C ALA A 173 -6.37 -11.81 -5.80
N GLN A 174 -7.65 -11.65 -5.47
CA GLN A 174 -8.74 -12.45 -5.97
C GLN A 174 -9.67 -11.51 -6.74
N PRO A 175 -9.27 -11.11 -7.97
CA PRO A 175 -10.14 -10.28 -8.77
C PRO A 175 -11.47 -11.00 -8.98
N PRO A 176 -12.61 -10.26 -9.01
CA PRO A 176 -13.90 -10.85 -9.30
C PRO A 176 -13.77 -11.62 -10.62
N GLN A 177 -13.90 -12.94 -10.52
CA GLN A 177 -13.86 -13.77 -11.71
C GLN A 177 -15.06 -13.36 -12.57
N PRO A 178 -14.89 -13.13 -13.88
CA PRO A 178 -16.04 -13.02 -14.76
C PRO A 178 -16.84 -14.31 -14.55
N GLU A 179 -18.10 -14.19 -14.10
CA GLU A 179 -18.93 -15.34 -13.73
C GLU A 179 -18.88 -16.37 -14.86
N PRO A 180 -18.30 -17.57 -14.67
CA PRO A 180 -18.02 -18.47 -15.78
C PRO A 180 -19.26 -19.04 -16.47
N ASN A 181 -20.47 -18.82 -15.93
CA ASN A 181 -21.67 -19.55 -16.34
C ASN A 181 -22.98 -18.81 -16.01
N LYS A 182 -23.09 -17.49 -16.23
CA LYS A 182 -24.43 -16.94 -16.48
C LYS A 182 -24.66 -17.04 -17.99
N PRO A 183 -25.50 -17.98 -18.48
CA PRO A 183 -25.97 -17.92 -19.85
C PRO A 183 -26.54 -16.51 -20.06
N PRO A 184 -26.32 -15.87 -21.23
CA PRO A 184 -26.98 -14.61 -21.54
C PRO A 184 -28.48 -14.81 -21.24
N ALA A 185 -29.05 -13.94 -20.40
CA ALA A 185 -30.46 -14.00 -20.02
C ALA A 185 -31.42 -13.69 -21.19
N ASP A 186 -30.91 -13.71 -22.42
CA ASP A 186 -31.54 -13.34 -23.67
C ASP A 186 -31.16 -14.39 -24.73
N GLY A 187 -31.59 -15.63 -24.51
CA GLY A 187 -31.87 -16.51 -25.64
C GLY A 187 -33.26 -16.13 -26.16
N PRO A 188 -33.46 -15.82 -27.45
CA PRO A 188 -34.80 -15.59 -27.97
C PRO A 188 -35.66 -16.82 -27.67
N GLU A 189 -36.81 -16.62 -27.03
CA GLU A 189 -37.76 -17.70 -26.78
C GLU A 189 -38.01 -18.49 -28.07
N PRO A 190 -38.04 -19.84 -28.02
CA PRO A 190 -38.42 -20.63 -29.18
C PRO A 190 -39.87 -20.29 -29.55
N VAL A 191 -40.03 -19.50 -30.62
CA VAL A 191 -41.33 -19.25 -31.26
C VAL A 191 -41.97 -20.60 -31.60
N THR A 192 -42.98 -20.97 -30.83
CA THR A 192 -43.76 -22.18 -31.07
C THR A 192 -44.68 -21.89 -32.26
N PRO A 193 -44.63 -22.65 -33.36
CA PRO A 193 -45.51 -22.39 -34.50
C PRO A 193 -46.97 -22.69 -34.12
N PRO A 194 -47.94 -21.83 -34.50
CA PRO A 194 -49.35 -22.09 -34.29
C PRO A 194 -49.81 -23.32 -35.10
N LYS A 195 -50.71 -24.09 -34.50
CA LYS A 195 -51.30 -25.33 -35.02
C LYS A 195 -52.38 -25.07 -36.05
#